data_AF-A0A8T3VNW0-F1
#
_entry.id   AF-A0A8T3VNW0-F1
#
_cell.length_a   1.000
_cell.length_b   1.000
_cell.length_c   1.000
_cell.angle_alpha   90.00
_cell.angle_beta   90.00
_cell.angle_gamma   90.00
#
_symmetry.space_group_name_H-M   'P 1'
#
loop_
_entity.id
_entity.type
_entity.pdbx_description
1 polymer ?
#
loop_
_entity_poly.entity_id
_entity_poly.type
_entity_poly.pdbx_seq_one_letter_code
_entity_poly.pdbx_strand_id
1 'polypeptide(L)'
;MILGVHSLENGTHIATNESIMMFTEENSLKNNFVAYYIKLNFKDSGRNTSDYDTNKHMGELLANEYVVPDIEKYNPYVVVDVHEMENYWEYQKYVGVIDNQSSVTMEYANEIAANLSFPIFTINAGTSPEWVTIPISNNGHNVILFETVQDDSMENKTQIARDLVRTIDNFPVYD
;
A
#
# COMPACT_ATOMS: atom_id res chain seq x y z
N MET A 1 -3.64 3.20 5.03
CA MET A 1 -2.57 2.27 4.60
C MET A 1 -3.12 0.86 4.63
N ILE A 2 -2.99 0.11 3.54
CA ILE A 2 -3.31 -1.31 3.47
C ILE A 2 -1.98 -2.06 3.40
N LEU A 3 -1.75 -2.94 4.38
CA LEU A 3 -0.51 -3.67 4.57
C LEU A 3 -0.81 -5.17 4.62
N GLY A 4 0.12 -6.00 4.17
CA GLY A 4 0.01 -7.45 4.32
C GLY A 4 -0.94 -8.15 3.34
N VAL A 5 -1.38 -7.46 2.26
CA VAL A 5 -2.17 -8.07 1.19
C VAL A 5 -1.45 -9.29 0.63
N HIS A 6 -0.14 -9.19 0.39
CA HIS A 6 0.71 -10.33 0.08
C HIS A 6 1.66 -10.61 1.26
N SER A 7 1.50 -11.78 1.88
CA SER A 7 2.19 -12.12 3.14
C SER A 7 3.71 -12.25 3.01
N LEU A 8 4.23 -12.47 1.80
CA LEU A 8 5.65 -12.66 1.54
C LEU A 8 6.39 -11.35 1.28
N GLU A 9 5.65 -10.26 1.09
CA GLU A 9 6.14 -8.87 0.94
C GLU A 9 6.28 -8.20 2.32
N ASN A 10 6.61 -9.00 3.36
CA ASN A 10 6.45 -8.61 4.76
C ASN A 10 7.38 -7.47 5.23
N GLY A 11 8.49 -7.23 4.53
CA GLY A 11 9.50 -6.26 4.95
C GLY A 11 8.95 -4.83 4.98
N THR A 12 8.35 -4.39 3.88
CA THR A 12 7.76 -3.07 3.71
C THR A 12 6.53 -2.91 4.59
N HIS A 13 5.74 -3.98 4.79
CA HIS A 13 4.56 -3.96 5.65
C HIS A 13 4.96 -3.68 7.10
N ILE A 14 5.98 -4.39 7.61
CA ILE A 14 6.53 -4.17 8.95
C ILE A 14 7.13 -2.76 9.04
N ALA A 15 8.00 -2.39 8.11
CA ALA A 15 8.66 -1.09 8.10
C ALA A 15 7.67 0.09 8.07
N THR A 16 6.59 -0.02 7.29
CA THR A 16 5.54 1.00 7.19
C THR A 16 4.75 1.10 8.48
N ASN A 17 4.31 -0.04 9.04
CA ASN A 17 3.59 -0.05 10.31
C ASN A 17 4.44 0.51 11.45
N GLU A 18 5.70 0.09 11.56
CA GLU A 18 6.63 0.58 12.59
C GLU A 18 6.94 2.06 12.43
N SER A 19 7.05 2.57 11.20
CA SER A 19 7.26 4.00 10.94
C SER A 19 6.07 4.85 11.41
N ILE A 20 4.84 4.41 11.12
CA ILE A 20 3.63 5.09 11.61
C ILE A 20 3.58 5.08 13.14
N MET A 21 3.85 3.92 13.76
CA MET A 21 3.86 3.77 15.22
C MET A 21 4.91 4.66 15.87
N MET A 22 6.14 4.66 15.35
CA MET A 22 7.23 5.49 15.83
C MET A 22 6.86 6.99 15.78
N PHE A 23 6.36 7.49 14.64
CA PHE A 23 5.98 8.89 14.53
C PHE A 23 4.77 9.26 15.41
N THR A 24 3.88 8.30 15.66
CA THR A 24 2.76 8.45 16.61
C THR A 24 3.26 8.59 18.04
N GLU A 25 4.18 7.72 18.47
CA GLU A 25 4.79 7.78 19.81
C GLU A 25 5.59 9.07 20.03
N GLU A 26 6.25 9.56 18.98
CA GLU A 26 6.94 10.85 18.97
C GLU A 26 5.99 12.06 18.94
N ASN A 27 4.68 11.84 18.77
CA ASN A 27 3.67 12.87 18.58
C ASN A 27 4.05 13.88 17.47
N SER A 28 4.52 13.35 16.34
CA SER A 28 5.12 14.14 15.26
C SER A 28 4.34 14.07 13.94
N LEU A 29 3.21 13.37 13.91
CA LEU A 29 2.28 13.32 12.78
C LEU A 29 1.32 14.50 12.81
N LYS A 30 1.07 15.10 11.65
CA LYS A 30 0.09 16.18 11.46
C LYS A 30 -1.31 15.63 11.18
N ASN A 31 -1.38 14.45 10.56
CA ASN A 31 -2.59 13.78 10.14
C ASN A 31 -2.76 12.43 10.88
N ASN A 32 -4.00 11.93 10.90
CA ASN A 32 -4.30 10.61 11.45
C ASN A 32 -4.08 9.52 10.40
N PHE A 33 -3.44 8.43 10.82
CA PHE A 33 -3.24 7.25 9.97
C PHE A 33 -4.10 6.10 10.47
N VAL A 34 -4.79 5.44 9.53
CA VAL A 34 -5.41 4.13 9.75
C VAL A 34 -4.60 3.09 8.97
N ALA A 35 -4.10 2.09 9.68
CA ALA A 35 -3.37 0.97 9.10
C ALA A 35 -4.21 -0.31 9.22
N TYR A 36 -4.61 -0.87 8.08
CA TYR A 36 -5.10 -2.24 8.01
C TYR A 36 -3.91 -3.16 7.81
N TYR A 37 -3.78 -4.17 8.68
CA TYR A 37 -2.74 -5.18 8.56
C TYR A 37 -3.38 -6.55 8.35
N ILE A 38 -3.36 -7.02 7.11
CA ILE A 38 -3.92 -8.32 6.74
C ILE A 38 -2.94 -9.40 7.19
N LYS A 39 -3.45 -10.37 7.94
CA LYS A 39 -2.65 -11.48 8.46
C LYS A 39 -3.33 -12.80 8.14
N LEU A 40 -2.69 -13.57 7.28
CA LEU A 40 -3.13 -14.91 6.95
C LEU A 40 -2.77 -15.88 8.08
N ASN A 41 -3.77 -16.58 8.61
CA ASN A 41 -3.52 -17.70 9.52
C ASN A 41 -3.41 -18.99 8.72
N PHE A 42 -2.18 -19.32 8.36
CA PHE A 42 -1.88 -20.46 7.50
C PHE A 42 -2.14 -21.82 8.17
N LYS A 43 -2.07 -21.89 9.51
CA LYS A 43 -2.21 -23.12 10.28
C LYS A 43 -3.64 -23.67 10.25
N ASP A 44 -4.64 -22.80 10.10
CA ASP A 44 -6.06 -23.15 10.18
C ASP A 44 -6.76 -23.15 8.81
N SER A 45 -6.03 -22.92 7.72
CA SER A 45 -6.61 -22.75 6.38
C SER A 45 -7.03 -24.05 5.69
N GLY A 46 -6.44 -25.18 6.06
CA GLY A 46 -6.57 -26.45 5.32
C GLY A 46 -6.07 -26.40 3.87
N ARG A 47 -5.38 -25.31 3.47
CA ARG A 47 -4.86 -25.07 2.12
C ARG A 47 -3.34 -25.20 2.10
N ASN A 48 -2.76 -25.34 0.90
CA ASN A 48 -1.32 -25.35 0.73
C ASN A 48 -0.75 -23.93 0.81
N THR A 49 -0.33 -23.51 1.99
CA THR A 49 0.13 -22.14 2.27
C THR A 49 1.61 -21.92 1.98
N SER A 50 2.29 -22.89 1.38
CA SER A 50 3.63 -22.68 0.80
C SER A 50 3.56 -22.20 -0.65
N ASP A 51 2.37 -22.26 -1.26
CA ASP A 51 2.12 -21.78 -2.61
C ASP A 51 1.95 -20.26 -2.61
N TYR A 52 2.84 -19.57 -3.33
CA TYR A 52 2.90 -18.12 -3.46
C TYR A 52 1.59 -17.54 -4.00
N ASP A 53 1.04 -18.14 -5.06
CA ASP A 53 -0.18 -17.65 -5.72
C ASP A 53 -1.40 -17.85 -4.81
N THR A 54 -1.43 -18.96 -4.07
CA THR A 54 -2.47 -19.20 -3.07
C THR A 54 -2.41 -18.16 -1.94
N ASN A 55 -1.22 -17.80 -1.48
CA ASN A 55 -1.05 -16.81 -0.40
C ASN A 55 -1.42 -15.39 -0.85
N LYS A 56 -0.94 -14.95 -2.02
CA LYS A 56 -1.31 -13.63 -2.59
C LYS A 56 -2.82 -13.50 -2.68
N HIS A 57 -3.45 -14.46 -3.34
CA HIS A 57 -4.87 -14.38 -3.62
C HIS A 57 -5.72 -14.41 -2.34
N MET A 58 -5.32 -15.17 -1.31
CA MET A 58 -6.06 -15.19 -0.06
C MET A 58 -6.03 -13.84 0.69
N GLY A 59 -4.91 -13.12 0.67
CA GLY A 59 -4.83 -11.81 1.32
C GLY A 59 -5.60 -10.74 0.55
N GLU A 60 -5.58 -10.79 -0.79
CA GLU A 60 -6.42 -9.95 -1.66
C GLU A 60 -7.92 -10.17 -1.39
N LEU A 61 -8.36 -11.42 -1.28
CA LEU A 61 -9.77 -11.73 -0.97
C LEU A 61 -10.19 -11.22 0.41
N LEU A 62 -9.34 -11.34 1.43
CA LEU A 62 -9.63 -10.77 2.75
C LEU A 62 -9.66 -9.24 2.73
N ALA A 63 -8.74 -8.61 1.99
CA ALA A 63 -8.77 -7.17 1.79
C ALA A 63 -10.06 -6.72 1.11
N ASN A 64 -10.47 -7.42 0.05
CA ASN A 64 -11.71 -7.15 -0.66
C ASN A 64 -12.95 -7.31 0.24
N GLU A 65 -12.99 -8.38 1.05
CA GLU A 65 -14.14 -8.68 1.91
C GLU A 65 -14.25 -7.71 3.11
N TYR A 66 -13.12 -7.33 3.72
CA TYR A 66 -13.13 -6.62 5.01
C TYR A 66 -12.58 -5.20 4.96
N VAL A 67 -11.60 -4.90 4.10
CA VAL A 67 -10.95 -3.58 4.07
C VAL A 67 -11.63 -2.65 3.08
N VAL A 68 -11.84 -3.11 1.84
CA VAL A 68 -12.47 -2.32 0.77
C VAL A 68 -13.81 -1.70 1.21
N PRO A 69 -14.77 -2.44 1.80
CA PRO A 69 -16.02 -1.84 2.26
C PRO A 69 -15.88 -1.00 3.53
N ASP A 70 -14.82 -1.16 4.32
CA ASP A 70 -14.64 -0.47 5.61
C ASP A 70 -13.97 0.90 5.44
N ILE A 71 -13.21 1.12 4.35
CA ILE A 71 -12.57 2.39 4.00
C ILE A 71 -13.54 3.57 4.04
N GLU A 72 -14.78 3.37 3.56
CA GLU A 72 -15.83 4.40 3.53
C GLU A 72 -16.09 5.00 4.92
N LYS A 73 -15.97 4.21 6.00
CA LYS A 73 -16.23 4.69 7.37
C LYS A 73 -15.23 5.73 7.84
N TYR A 74 -14.05 5.78 7.23
CA TYR A 74 -12.95 6.66 7.63
C TYR A 74 -12.81 7.87 6.72
N ASN A 75 -13.45 7.87 5.54
CA ASN A 75 -13.36 8.91 4.51
C ASN A 75 -11.93 9.49 4.36
N PRO A 76 -10.93 8.64 4.02
CA PRO A 76 -9.54 9.05 4.01
C PRO A 76 -9.23 9.98 2.83
N TYR A 77 -8.29 10.92 3.01
CA TYR A 77 -7.78 11.75 1.91
C TYR A 77 -7.17 10.91 0.79
N VAL A 78 -6.46 9.84 1.18
CA VAL A 78 -5.78 8.89 0.29
C VAL A 78 -5.71 7.52 0.94
N VAL A 79 -5.86 6.49 0.13
CA VAL A 79 -5.57 5.10 0.48
C VAL A 79 -4.31 4.68 -0.25
N VAL A 80 -3.36 4.08 0.47
CA VAL A 80 -2.14 3.53 -0.13
C VAL A 80 -2.11 2.03 0.09
N ASP A 81 -2.08 1.29 -1.00
CA ASP A 81 -1.94 -0.15 -1.08
C ASP A 81 -0.46 -0.49 -1.26
N VAL A 82 0.19 -0.94 -0.19
CA VAL A 82 1.65 -1.05 -0.10
C VAL A 82 2.07 -2.47 -0.46
N HIS A 83 3.06 -2.60 -1.34
CA HIS A 83 3.52 -3.87 -1.89
C HIS A 83 5.05 -3.93 -2.05
N GLU A 84 5.56 -5.14 -2.28
CA GLU A 84 6.91 -5.38 -2.77
C GLU A 84 6.91 -6.20 -4.07
N MET A 85 7.70 -5.75 -5.03
CA MET A 85 7.94 -6.44 -6.27
C MET A 85 9.12 -7.41 -6.13
N GLU A 86 8.90 -8.65 -6.56
CA GLU A 86 9.94 -9.66 -6.71
C GLU A 86 10.94 -9.31 -7.81
N ASN A 87 12.12 -9.92 -7.73
CA ASN A 87 13.25 -9.62 -8.60
C ASN A 87 13.16 -10.26 -10.01
N TYR A 88 12.01 -10.16 -10.66
CA TYR A 88 11.79 -10.65 -12.03
C TYR A 88 11.33 -9.57 -13.01
N TRP A 89 10.91 -8.41 -12.52
CA TRP A 89 10.51 -7.28 -13.34
C TRP A 89 11.57 -6.18 -13.30
N GLU A 90 11.71 -5.40 -14.37
CA GLU A 90 12.76 -4.37 -14.47
C GLU A 90 12.45 -3.10 -13.67
N TYR A 91 11.16 -2.83 -13.40
CA TYR A 91 10.68 -1.67 -12.66
C TYR A 91 10.10 -2.06 -11.30
N GLN A 92 10.97 -2.39 -10.37
CA GLN A 92 10.58 -2.93 -9.05
C GLN A 92 10.22 -1.86 -8.01
N LYS A 93 10.41 -0.58 -8.35
CA LYS A 93 10.05 0.57 -7.52
C LYS A 93 9.17 1.48 -8.34
N TYR A 94 7.94 1.73 -7.88
CA TYR A 94 7.05 2.65 -8.58
C TYR A 94 5.87 3.11 -7.74
N VAL A 95 5.25 4.20 -8.20
CA VAL A 95 3.97 4.71 -7.72
C VAL A 95 2.92 4.43 -8.80
N GLY A 96 2.01 3.52 -8.53
CA GLY A 96 0.91 3.12 -9.39
C GLY A 96 -0.34 3.97 -9.18
N VAL A 97 -0.92 4.44 -10.27
CA VAL A 97 -2.21 5.14 -10.31
C VAL A 97 -3.18 4.42 -11.25
N ILE A 98 -4.44 4.29 -10.84
CA ILE A 98 -5.48 3.70 -11.71
C ILE A 98 -5.77 4.64 -12.89
N ASP A 99 -6.10 4.08 -14.05
CA ASP A 99 -6.51 4.89 -15.22
C ASP A 99 -7.76 5.74 -14.92
N ASN A 100 -7.83 6.95 -15.47
CA ASN A 100 -8.90 7.95 -15.22
C ASN A 100 -9.04 8.39 -13.75
N GLN A 101 -7.96 8.34 -12.98
CA GLN A 101 -7.85 8.87 -11.62
C GLN A 101 -8.14 10.38 -11.52
N SER A 102 -8.49 10.82 -10.31
CA SER A 102 -8.68 12.24 -9.99
C SER A 102 -7.36 13.02 -10.11
N SER A 103 -7.46 14.34 -10.32
CA SER A 103 -6.30 15.24 -10.28
C SER A 103 -5.60 15.21 -8.92
N VAL A 104 -6.36 15.02 -7.84
CA VAL A 104 -5.84 14.90 -6.46
C VAL A 104 -5.01 13.62 -6.30
N THR A 105 -5.49 12.48 -6.81
CA THR A 105 -4.71 11.23 -6.79
C THR A 105 -3.40 11.39 -7.56
N MET A 106 -3.43 12.06 -8.71
CA MET A 106 -2.23 12.32 -9.49
C MET A 106 -1.25 13.26 -8.77
N GLU A 107 -1.74 14.29 -8.09
CA GLU A 107 -0.90 15.18 -7.28
C GLU A 107 -0.18 14.41 -6.16
N TYR A 108 -0.92 13.63 -5.37
CA TYR A 108 -0.35 12.79 -4.31
C TYR A 108 0.66 11.78 -4.85
N ALA A 109 0.39 11.16 -6.01
CA ALA A 109 1.33 10.27 -6.66
C ALA A 109 2.62 10.98 -7.09
N ASN A 110 2.54 12.21 -7.61
CA ASN A 110 3.70 13.02 -7.97
C ASN A 110 4.54 13.40 -6.76
N GLU A 111 3.91 13.77 -5.64
CA GLU A 111 4.63 14.08 -4.41
C GLU A 111 5.40 12.87 -3.86
N ILE A 112 4.78 11.67 -3.85
CA ILE A 112 5.46 10.42 -3.45
C ILE A 112 6.60 10.10 -4.42
N ALA A 113 6.32 10.12 -5.72
CA ALA A 113 7.28 9.81 -6.77
C ALA A 113 8.50 10.74 -6.72
N ALA A 114 8.28 12.05 -6.53
CA ALA A 114 9.34 13.03 -6.43
C ALA A 114 10.20 12.83 -5.17
N ASN A 115 9.57 12.63 -4.01
CA ASN A 115 10.32 12.47 -2.76
C ASN A 115 11.16 11.17 -2.74
N LEU A 116 10.62 10.09 -3.27
CA LEU A 116 11.29 8.78 -3.29
C LEU A 116 12.14 8.55 -4.54
N SER A 117 12.08 9.45 -5.53
CA SER A 117 12.67 9.26 -6.87
C SER A 117 12.15 8.00 -7.57
N PHE A 118 10.86 7.72 -7.45
CA PHE A 118 10.19 6.56 -8.07
C PHE A 118 9.47 6.99 -9.35
N PRO A 119 9.44 6.17 -10.40
CA PRO A 119 8.60 6.43 -11.57
C PRO A 119 7.11 6.27 -11.21
N ILE A 120 6.26 6.97 -11.96
CA ILE A 120 4.80 6.78 -11.92
C ILE A 120 4.39 5.86 -13.06
N PHE A 121 3.51 4.90 -12.78
CA PHE A 121 2.89 4.05 -13.80
C PHE A 121 1.37 4.10 -13.71
N THR A 122 0.73 4.04 -14.87
CA THR A 122 -0.71 3.77 -14.95
C THR A 122 -0.94 2.27 -14.83
N ILE A 123 -1.81 1.88 -13.90
CA ILE A 123 -2.13 0.49 -13.59
C ILE A 123 -3.55 0.19 -14.07
N ASN A 124 -3.69 -0.86 -14.87
CA ASN A 124 -4.98 -1.33 -15.40
C ASN A 124 -5.17 -2.85 -15.25
N ALA A 125 -4.19 -3.54 -14.67
CA ALA A 125 -4.19 -4.99 -14.50
C ALA A 125 -3.28 -5.39 -13.33
N GLY A 126 -3.43 -6.63 -12.86
CA GLY A 126 -2.75 -7.17 -11.69
C GLY A 126 -3.77 -7.69 -10.67
N THR A 127 -3.39 -8.67 -9.86
CA THR A 127 -4.30 -9.34 -8.93
C THR A 127 -4.71 -8.43 -7.78
N SER A 128 -3.76 -7.77 -7.09
CA SER A 128 -4.11 -6.76 -6.07
C SER A 128 -4.88 -5.57 -6.65
N PRO A 129 -4.51 -4.99 -7.82
CA PRO A 129 -5.35 -4.03 -8.53
C PRO A 129 -6.80 -4.49 -8.74
N GLU A 130 -7.02 -5.72 -9.20
CA GLU A 130 -8.36 -6.28 -9.46
C GLU A 130 -9.22 -6.36 -8.20
N TRP A 131 -8.65 -6.83 -7.08
CA TRP A 131 -9.39 -7.14 -5.87
C TRP A 131 -9.40 -6.02 -4.82
N VAL A 132 -8.43 -5.12 -4.84
CA VAL A 132 -8.21 -4.12 -3.77
C VAL A 132 -8.22 -2.72 -4.35
N THR A 133 -7.20 -2.38 -5.16
CA THR A 133 -6.96 -0.99 -5.58
C THR A 133 -8.08 -0.42 -6.47
N ILE A 134 -8.48 -1.14 -7.52
CA ILE A 134 -9.53 -0.68 -8.47
C ILE A 134 -10.91 -0.58 -7.79
N PRO A 135 -11.36 -1.56 -6.98
CA PRO A 135 -12.60 -1.42 -6.23
C PRO A 135 -12.66 -0.18 -5.33
N ILE A 136 -11.55 0.16 -4.65
CA ILE A 136 -11.46 1.38 -3.83
C ILE A 136 -11.58 2.63 -4.70
N SER A 137 -10.87 2.66 -5.84
CA SER A 137 -10.94 3.77 -6.80
C SER A 137 -12.37 3.95 -7.36
N ASN A 138 -13.03 2.86 -7.72
CA ASN A 138 -14.40 2.86 -8.26
C ASN A 138 -15.43 3.37 -7.24
N ASN A 139 -15.14 3.27 -5.94
CA ASN A 139 -15.94 3.85 -4.87
C ASN A 139 -15.66 5.35 -4.63
N GLY A 140 -14.84 5.99 -5.48
CA GLY A 140 -14.59 7.42 -5.45
C GLY A 140 -13.44 7.85 -4.54
N HIS A 141 -12.68 6.91 -3.97
CA HIS A 141 -11.55 7.21 -3.10
C HIS A 141 -10.28 7.45 -3.91
N ASN A 142 -9.45 8.40 -3.46
CA ASN A 142 -8.10 8.56 -3.99
C ASN A 142 -7.25 7.36 -3.54
N VAL A 143 -6.71 6.59 -4.47
CA VAL A 143 -5.95 5.38 -4.17
C VAL A 143 -4.66 5.31 -4.96
N ILE A 144 -3.59 4.91 -4.29
CA ILE A 144 -2.24 4.75 -4.83
C ILE A 144 -1.78 3.32 -4.54
N LEU A 145 -1.28 2.63 -5.56
CA LEU A 145 -0.54 1.39 -5.40
C LEU A 145 0.94 1.72 -5.27
N PHE A 146 1.57 1.34 -4.17
CA PHE A 146 2.96 1.67 -3.89
C PHE A 146 3.82 0.41 -3.88
N GLU A 147 4.86 0.38 -4.72
CA GLU A 147 5.69 -0.80 -4.90
C GLU A 147 7.16 -0.48 -4.65
N THR A 148 7.80 -1.34 -3.88
CA THR A 148 9.25 -1.31 -3.60
C THR A 148 9.88 -2.69 -3.81
N VAL A 149 11.18 -2.84 -3.59
CA VAL A 149 11.89 -4.09 -3.92
C VAL A 149 11.83 -5.08 -2.76
N GLN A 150 11.51 -6.34 -3.06
CA GLN A 150 11.53 -7.40 -2.04
C GLN A 150 12.94 -7.72 -1.51
N ASP A 151 13.95 -7.67 -2.38
CA ASP A 151 15.35 -7.96 -2.04
C ASP A 151 16.11 -6.79 -1.36
N ASP A 152 15.46 -5.65 -1.11
CA ASP A 152 16.11 -4.52 -0.44
C ASP A 152 16.43 -4.84 1.04
N SER A 153 17.50 -4.22 1.57
CA SER A 153 17.84 -4.37 3.00
C SER A 153 16.74 -3.80 3.90
N MET A 154 16.58 -4.33 5.10
CA MET A 154 15.58 -3.81 6.04
C MET A 154 15.81 -2.35 6.44
N GLU A 155 17.06 -1.92 6.46
CA GLU A 155 17.41 -0.51 6.63
C GLU A 155 16.84 0.35 5.49
N ASN A 156 17.05 -0.06 4.22
CA ASN A 156 16.49 0.65 3.07
C ASN A 156 14.96 0.66 3.09
N LYS A 157 14.32 -0.47 3.41
CA LYS A 157 12.86 -0.55 3.51
C LYS A 157 12.32 0.38 4.60
N THR A 158 13.00 0.43 5.74
CA THR A 158 12.66 1.35 6.84
C THR A 158 12.79 2.80 6.41
N GLN A 159 13.85 3.16 5.69
CA GLN A 159 14.03 4.51 5.19
C GLN A 159 12.93 4.90 4.18
N ILE A 160 12.67 4.03 3.19
CA ILE A 160 11.61 4.23 2.19
C ILE A 160 10.24 4.36 2.88
N ALA A 161 9.95 3.51 3.86
CA ALA A 161 8.69 3.56 4.61
C ALA A 161 8.53 4.86 5.41
N ARG A 162 9.60 5.33 6.07
CA ARG A 162 9.61 6.61 6.78
C ARG A 162 9.36 7.77 5.83
N ASP A 163 10.03 7.78 4.69
CA ASP A 163 9.89 8.82 3.67
C ASP A 163 8.49 8.81 3.06
N LEU A 164 7.92 7.63 2.77
CA LEU A 164 6.53 7.47 2.31
C LEU A 164 5.55 8.05 3.34
N VAL A 165 5.63 7.63 4.60
CA VAL A 165 4.72 8.09 5.67
C VAL A 165 4.85 9.61 5.87
N ARG A 166 6.07 10.15 5.85
CA ARG A 166 6.30 11.59 5.96
C ARG A 166 5.77 12.37 4.76
N THR A 167 5.90 11.84 3.54
CA THR A 167 5.30 12.49 2.37
C THR A 167 3.78 12.55 2.51
N ILE A 168 3.13 11.43 2.84
CA ILE A 168 1.68 11.36 3.01
C ILE A 168 1.19 12.30 4.14
N ASP A 169 1.91 12.34 5.27
CA ASP A 169 1.58 13.23 6.40
C ASP A 169 1.63 14.73 6.04
N ASN A 170 2.35 15.08 4.96
CA ASN A 170 2.50 16.45 4.48
C ASN A 170 1.65 16.79 3.25
N PHE A 171 0.77 15.89 2.81
CA PHE A 171 -0.12 16.18 1.68
C PHE A 171 -1.01 17.39 1.93
N PRO A 172 -1.30 18.18 0.88
CA PRO A 172 -2.34 19.19 0.95
C PRO A 172 -3.68 18.50 1.22
N VAL A 173 -4.40 18.99 2.23
CA VAL A 173 -5.75 18.54 2.55
C VAL A 173 -6.75 19.48 1.86
N TYR A 174 -7.66 18.87 1.10
CA TYR A 174 -8.71 19.58 0.38
C TYR A 174 -10.05 19.40 1.12
N ASP A 175 -10.76 20.51 1.33
CA ASP A 175 -12.08 20.57 1.96
C ASP A 175 -13.21 20.09 1.03
#